data_AF-V9LIU0-F1
#
_entry.id   AF-V9LIU0-F1
#
_cell.length_a   1.000
_cell.length_b   1.000
_cell.length_c   1.000
_cell.angle_alpha   90.00
_cell.angle_beta   90.00
_cell.angle_gamma   90.00
#
_symmetry.space_group_name_H-M   'P 1'
#
loop_
_entity.id
_entity.type
_entity.pdbx_description
1 polymer ?
#
loop_
_entity_poly.entity_id
_entity_poly.type
_entity_poly.pdbx_seq_one_letter_code
_entity_poly.pdbx_strand_id
1 'polypeptide(L)'
;AGKQRAVKRAPFCINAFSFICGNEQIPIPPHWENIDKDIPYQLSTLLKSSNEHQEVAKLFGQTMDQSRIKQVHRIQNLDLWEFYCRKKIHLKKIRHAIDLNERMLFHGTSSEFVEAICLQNFDWRINGVHATVYGKGTYFARDAFYSSRYCRLDEKHGSAFQSLG
;
A
#
# COMPACT_ATOMS: atom_id res chain seq x y z
N ALA A 1 -45.78 3.16 36.52
CA ALA A 1 -46.01 3.03 35.06
C ALA A 1 -44.77 3.52 34.32
N GLY A 2 -43.91 2.61 33.84
CA GLY A 2 -42.68 2.96 33.13
C GLY A 2 -42.92 3.02 31.62
N LYS A 3 -42.48 4.08 30.96
CA LYS A 3 -42.50 4.18 29.49
C LYS A 3 -41.33 3.39 28.92
N GLN A 4 -41.59 2.24 28.28
CA GLN A 4 -40.62 1.62 27.38
C GLN A 4 -40.67 2.32 26.01
N ARG A 5 -39.50 2.67 25.47
CA ARG A 5 -39.32 3.09 24.08
C ARG A 5 -38.49 2.03 23.35
N ALA A 6 -38.96 1.59 22.19
CA ALA A 6 -38.18 0.72 21.32
C ALA A 6 -36.99 1.48 20.75
N VAL A 7 -35.78 0.99 21.00
CA VAL A 7 -34.58 1.46 20.31
C VAL A 7 -34.58 0.85 18.92
N LYS A 8 -35.04 1.61 17.91
CA LYS A 8 -34.77 1.26 16.51
C LYS A 8 -33.30 1.51 16.24
N ARG A 9 -32.48 0.46 16.32
CA ARG A 9 -31.15 0.48 15.69
C ARG A 9 -31.39 0.33 14.19
N ALA A 10 -30.97 1.34 13.42
CA ALA A 10 -30.94 1.21 11.97
C ALA A 10 -30.10 -0.04 11.61
N PRO A 11 -30.52 -0.84 10.61
CA PRO A 11 -29.68 -1.93 10.13
C PRO A 11 -28.34 -1.34 9.73
N PHE A 12 -27.26 -1.94 10.22
CA PHE A 12 -25.89 -1.63 9.79
C PHE A 12 -25.84 -1.82 8.27
N CYS A 13 -25.96 -0.73 7.51
CA CYS A 13 -25.70 -0.73 6.09
C CYS A 13 -24.21 -0.43 5.90
N ILE A 14 -23.46 -1.47 5.54
CA ILE A 14 -22.08 -1.37 5.05
C ILE A 14 -22.14 -0.76 3.64
N ASN A 15 -22.50 0.51 3.53
CA ASN A 15 -22.51 1.26 2.27
C ASN A 15 -22.32 2.78 2.51
N ALA A 16 -21.48 3.13 3.49
CA ALA A 16 -21.13 4.52 3.79
C ALA A 16 -19.69 4.88 3.39
N PHE A 17 -19.17 4.28 2.30
CA PHE A 17 -17.91 4.70 1.68
C PHE A 17 -18.07 5.32 0.28
N SER A 18 -19.27 5.36 -0.29
CA SER A 18 -19.46 5.82 -1.69
C SER A 18 -20.00 7.24 -1.86
N PHE A 19 -20.20 8.04 -0.79
CA PHE A 19 -20.73 9.41 -0.93
C PHE A 19 -19.85 10.48 -0.30
N ILE A 20 -18.55 10.49 -0.65
CA ILE A 20 -17.78 11.73 -0.91
C ILE A 20 -16.89 11.55 -2.16
N CYS A 21 -17.29 10.69 -3.11
CA CYS A 21 -16.60 10.48 -4.39
C CYS A 21 -17.25 11.31 -5.51
N GLY A 22 -17.35 12.61 -5.27
CA GLY A 22 -17.73 13.61 -6.26
C GLY A 22 -16.65 14.68 -6.40
N ASN A 23 -15.38 14.29 -6.35
CA ASN A 23 -14.29 15.21 -6.68
C ASN A 23 -13.47 14.60 -7.81
N GLU A 24 -13.75 15.04 -9.05
CA GLU A 24 -13.05 14.68 -10.29
C GLU A 24 -11.58 15.17 -10.33
N GLN A 25 -10.92 15.31 -9.18
CA GLN A 25 -9.62 16.00 -9.05
C GLN A 25 -8.50 15.19 -8.42
N ILE A 26 -8.67 13.89 -8.17
CA ILE A 26 -7.53 13.04 -7.79
C ILE A 26 -6.97 12.45 -9.08
N PRO A 27 -5.86 12.99 -9.61
CA PRO A 27 -5.32 12.50 -10.86
C PRO A 27 -4.84 11.06 -10.66
N ILE A 28 -5.34 10.18 -11.51
CA ILE A 28 -4.74 8.87 -11.69
C ILE A 28 -3.35 9.10 -12.31
N PRO A 29 -2.28 8.45 -11.82
CA PRO A 29 -0.97 8.63 -12.39
C PRO A 29 -0.97 8.25 -13.89
N PRO A 30 -0.40 9.07 -14.78
CA PRO A 30 -0.52 8.88 -16.23
C PRO A 30 0.20 7.62 -16.74
N HIS A 31 1.08 7.03 -15.93
CA HIS A 31 1.81 5.80 -16.24
C HIS A 31 1.07 4.53 -15.79
N TRP A 32 -0.13 4.65 -15.19
CA TRP A 32 -0.96 3.49 -14.89
C TRP A 32 -1.69 3.05 -16.16
N GLU A 33 -1.65 1.75 -16.43
CA GLU A 33 -2.13 1.16 -17.69
C GLU A 33 -3.18 0.11 -17.38
N ASN A 34 -4.17 -0.03 -18.27
CA ASN A 34 -5.21 -1.08 -18.22
C ASN A 34 -5.89 -1.23 -16.86
N ILE A 35 -6.21 -0.09 -16.21
CA ILE A 35 -6.88 -0.10 -14.90
C ILE A 35 -8.29 -0.64 -15.05
N ASP A 36 -8.54 -1.79 -14.44
CA ASP A 36 -9.87 -2.35 -14.27
C ASP A 36 -10.44 -1.87 -12.91
N LYS A 37 -11.59 -1.20 -12.96
CA LYS A 37 -12.23 -0.59 -11.79
C LYS A 37 -13.03 -1.59 -10.97
N ASP A 38 -13.29 -2.77 -11.51
CA ASP A 38 -14.09 -3.81 -10.85
C ASP A 38 -13.22 -4.74 -9.98
N ILE A 39 -11.90 -4.59 -10.02
CA ILE A 39 -10.95 -5.34 -9.20
C ILE A 39 -10.25 -4.44 -8.17
N PRO A 40 -9.99 -4.96 -6.95
CA PRO A 40 -9.51 -4.13 -5.85
C PRO A 40 -8.07 -3.65 -6.04
N TYR A 41 -7.22 -4.43 -6.73
CA TYR A 41 -5.90 -3.98 -7.18
C TYR A 41 -5.39 -4.83 -8.36
N GLN A 42 -4.42 -4.29 -9.10
CA GLN A 42 -3.67 -4.99 -10.13
C GLN A 42 -2.17 -4.90 -9.89
N LEU A 43 -1.43 -5.88 -10.40
CA LEU A 43 0.02 -5.83 -10.51
C LEU A 43 0.42 -5.63 -11.96
N SER A 44 1.02 -4.50 -12.28
CA SER A 44 1.64 -4.27 -13.58
C SER A 44 3.13 -4.56 -13.52
N THR A 45 3.60 -5.53 -14.32
CA THR A 45 5.04 -5.83 -14.42
C THR A 45 5.76 -4.70 -15.12
N LEU A 46 6.79 -4.15 -14.48
CA LEU A 46 7.61 -3.11 -15.08
C LEU A 46 8.73 -3.70 -15.93
N LEU A 47 8.87 -3.17 -17.15
CA LEU A 47 10.01 -3.48 -18.01
C LEU A 47 11.30 -2.91 -17.40
N LYS A 48 12.40 -3.65 -17.47
CA LYS A 48 13.72 -3.19 -16.96
C LYS A 48 14.20 -1.89 -17.61
N SER A 49 13.76 -1.63 -18.84
CA SER A 49 14.06 -0.41 -19.61
C SER A 49 13.19 0.79 -19.21
N SER A 50 12.12 0.60 -18.44
CA SER A 50 11.24 1.69 -18.02
C SER A 50 11.93 2.59 -16.98
N ASN A 51 11.64 3.89 -17.03
CA ASN A 51 12.16 4.85 -16.06
C ASN A 51 11.77 4.48 -14.62
N GLU A 52 10.53 4.02 -14.42
CA GLU A 52 10.01 3.61 -13.11
C GLU A 52 10.82 2.43 -12.52
N HIS A 53 11.08 1.39 -13.33
CA HIS A 53 11.92 0.28 -12.89
C HIS A 53 13.34 0.76 -12.56
N GLN A 54 13.95 1.58 -13.42
CA GLN A 54 15.31 2.08 -13.21
C GLN A 54 15.43 2.92 -11.94
N GLU A 55 14.43 3.73 -11.61
CA GLU A 55 14.38 4.52 -10.38
C GLU A 55 14.30 3.64 -9.14
N VAL A 56 13.38 2.65 -9.13
CA VAL A 56 13.27 1.68 -8.03
C VAL A 56 14.56 0.87 -7.88
N ALA A 57 15.15 0.40 -8.98
CA ALA A 57 16.41 -0.34 -8.98
C ALA A 57 17.56 0.53 -8.48
N LYS A 58 17.61 1.82 -8.84
CA LYS A 58 18.60 2.77 -8.33
C LYS A 58 18.49 2.95 -6.82
N LEU A 59 17.29 3.16 -6.29
CA LEU A 59 17.06 3.30 -4.85
C LEU A 59 17.44 2.02 -4.09
N PHE A 60 17.05 0.86 -4.61
CA PHE A 60 17.43 -0.45 -4.05
C PHE A 60 18.95 -0.63 -4.06
N GLY A 61 19.58 -0.26 -5.18
CA GLY A 61 21.02 -0.29 -5.46
C GLY A 61 21.89 0.51 -4.51
N GLN A 62 21.31 1.45 -3.76
CA GLN A 62 22.06 2.26 -2.78
C GLN A 62 22.59 1.42 -1.62
N THR A 63 21.93 0.31 -1.28
CA THR A 63 22.30 -0.53 -0.14
C THR A 63 22.24 -2.04 -0.41
N MET A 64 21.78 -2.45 -1.59
CA MET A 64 21.72 -3.85 -2.01
C MET A 64 22.18 -4.01 -3.45
N ASP A 65 22.67 -5.20 -3.81
CA ASP A 65 23.03 -5.51 -5.19
C ASP A 65 21.79 -5.57 -6.10
N GLN A 66 21.74 -4.70 -7.11
CA GLN A 66 20.65 -4.62 -8.09
C GLN A 66 20.44 -5.94 -8.85
N SER A 67 21.46 -6.78 -9.01
CA SER A 67 21.35 -8.09 -9.68
C SER A 67 20.37 -9.04 -8.97
N ARG A 68 20.07 -8.77 -7.70
CA ARG A 68 19.10 -9.55 -6.90
C ARG A 68 17.65 -9.26 -7.28
N ILE A 69 17.37 -8.17 -7.98
CA ILE A 69 16.02 -7.84 -8.46
C ILE A 69 15.61 -8.85 -9.55
N LYS A 70 14.62 -9.67 -9.24
CA LYS A 70 14.04 -10.63 -10.20
C LYS A 70 12.96 -9.95 -11.04
N GLN A 71 12.06 -9.22 -10.40
CA GLN A 71 10.98 -8.49 -11.03
C GLN A 71 10.57 -7.29 -10.17
N VAL A 72 10.00 -6.28 -10.80
CA VAL A 72 9.35 -5.15 -10.13
C VAL A 72 7.92 -5.09 -10.64
N HIS A 73 6.97 -5.08 -9.72
CA HIS A 73 5.55 -4.90 -10.00
C HIS A 73 5.08 -3.57 -9.42
N ARG A 74 4.39 -2.77 -10.23
CA ARG A 74 3.64 -1.61 -9.77
C ARG A 74 2.27 -2.07 -9.28
N ILE A 75 1.92 -1.67 -8.07
CA ILE A 75 0.60 -1.91 -7.48
C ILE A 75 -0.35 -0.80 -7.95
N GLN A 76 -1.42 -1.17 -8.65
CA GLN A 76 -2.47 -0.26 -9.07
C GLN A 76 -3.72 -0.52 -8.23
N ASN A 77 -3.89 0.24 -7.14
CA ASN A 77 -5.08 0.19 -6.29
C ASN A 77 -5.68 1.60 -6.22
N LEU A 78 -6.81 1.82 -6.89
CA LEU A 78 -7.44 3.14 -7.01
C LEU A 78 -7.91 3.68 -5.66
N ASP A 79 -8.52 2.83 -4.82
CA ASP A 79 -9.06 3.25 -3.52
C ASP A 79 -7.94 3.68 -2.58
N LEU A 80 -6.87 2.89 -2.48
CA LEU A 80 -5.71 3.22 -1.64
C LEU A 80 -4.95 4.44 -2.16
N TRP A 81 -4.88 4.63 -3.49
CA TRP A 81 -4.34 5.86 -4.08
C TRP A 81 -5.18 7.07 -3.71
N GLU A 82 -6.51 6.96 -3.78
CA GLU A 82 -7.43 8.02 -3.41
C GLU A 82 -7.25 8.43 -1.93
N PHE A 83 -7.22 7.44 -1.03
CA PHE A 83 -6.98 7.68 0.39
C PHE A 83 -5.63 8.36 0.65
N TYR A 84 -4.58 7.93 -0.04
CA TYR A 84 -3.26 8.54 0.05
C TYR A 84 -3.28 10.02 -0.36
N CYS A 85 -3.82 10.33 -1.53
CA CYS A 85 -3.93 11.69 -2.06
C CYS A 85 -4.75 12.61 -1.13
N ARG A 86 -5.90 12.13 -0.63
CA ARG A 86 -6.72 12.89 0.32
C ARG A 86 -5.98 13.15 1.62
N LYS A 87 -5.26 12.17 2.15
CA LYS A 87 -4.46 12.33 3.37
C LYS A 87 -3.35 13.36 3.16
N LYS A 88 -2.68 13.34 2.00
CA LYS A 88 -1.66 14.32 1.61
C LYS A 88 -2.22 15.75 1.60
N ILE A 89 -3.36 15.97 0.93
CA ILE A 89 -4.04 17.29 0.90
C ILE A 89 -4.42 17.75 2.32
N HIS A 90 -5.00 16.85 3.12
CA HIS A 90 -5.37 17.15 4.49
C HIS A 90 -4.15 17.51 5.35
N LEU A 91 -3.03 16.78 5.22
CA LEU A 91 -1.79 17.08 5.95
C LEU A 91 -1.20 18.44 5.58
N LYS A 92 -1.24 18.85 4.30
CA LYS A 92 -0.82 20.20 3.87
C LYS A 92 -1.65 21.29 4.57
N LYS A 93 -2.98 21.10 4.63
CA LYS A 93 -3.90 22.04 5.29
C LYS A 93 -3.62 22.18 6.78
N ILE A 94 -3.52 21.08 7.53
CA ILE A 94 -3.34 21.14 8.99
C ILE A 94 -1.94 21.62 9.40
N ARG A 95 -0.92 21.42 8.55
CA ARG A 95 0.45 21.86 8.82
C ARG A 95 0.75 23.25 8.29
N HIS A 96 -0.21 23.88 7.59
CA HIS A 96 0.00 25.13 6.85
C HIS A 96 1.27 25.08 5.96
N ALA A 97 1.54 23.91 5.38
CA ALA A 97 2.77 23.64 4.66
C ALA A 97 2.50 23.58 3.16
N ILE A 98 3.35 24.27 2.38
CA ILE A 98 3.34 24.21 0.91
C ILE A 98 3.71 22.79 0.47
N ASP A 99 4.71 22.19 1.12
CA ASP A 99 5.19 20.84 0.84
C ASP A 99 5.29 19.95 2.07
N LEU A 100 5.18 18.65 1.83
CA LEU A 100 5.32 17.62 2.84
C LEU A 100 6.66 16.91 2.66
N ASN A 101 7.22 16.45 3.78
CA ASN A 101 8.39 15.57 3.79
C ASN A 101 8.00 14.14 3.37
N GLU A 102 7.49 14.00 2.15
CA GLU A 102 7.16 12.72 1.51
C GLU A 102 8.45 12.06 1.02
N ARG A 103 8.57 10.74 1.25
CA ARG A 103 9.78 9.99 1.00
C ARG A 103 9.44 8.62 0.41
N MET A 104 10.24 8.20 -0.55
CA MET A 104 10.28 6.81 -1.01
C MET A 104 11.05 5.99 0.01
N LEU A 105 10.42 4.97 0.58
CA LEU A 105 10.99 4.11 1.61
C LEU A 105 10.65 2.64 1.32
N PHE A 106 11.44 1.74 1.89
CA PHE A 106 11.24 0.30 1.77
C PHE A 106 10.47 -0.24 2.98
N HIS A 107 9.66 -1.28 2.73
CA HIS A 107 9.04 -2.11 3.76
C HIS A 107 9.29 -3.57 3.37
N GLY A 108 9.99 -4.31 4.22
CA GLY A 108 10.15 -5.75 4.05
C GLY A 108 9.09 -6.50 4.83
N THR A 109 8.51 -7.53 4.21
CA THR A 109 7.46 -8.36 4.82
C THR A 109 7.54 -9.79 4.29
N SER A 110 6.94 -10.74 5.00
CA SER A 110 6.78 -12.13 4.54
C SER A 110 5.78 -12.22 3.38
N SER A 111 5.93 -13.21 2.51
CA SER A 111 5.06 -13.39 1.33
C SER A 111 3.56 -13.48 1.68
N GLU A 112 3.22 -14.12 2.79
CA GLU A 112 1.83 -14.26 3.27
C GLU A 112 1.10 -12.93 3.51
N PHE A 113 1.82 -11.82 3.73
CA PHE A 113 1.21 -10.52 4.01
C PHE A 113 1.13 -9.61 2.78
N VAL A 114 1.75 -9.99 1.66
CA VAL A 114 1.83 -9.13 0.46
C VAL A 114 0.43 -8.86 -0.10
N GLU A 115 -0.40 -9.88 -0.26
CA GLU A 115 -1.77 -9.73 -0.76
C GLU A 115 -2.62 -8.85 0.15
N ALA A 116 -2.56 -9.08 1.47
CA ALA A 116 -3.28 -8.29 2.45
C ALA A 116 -2.86 -6.80 2.39
N ILE A 117 -1.57 -6.50 2.24
CA ILE A 117 -1.08 -5.12 2.11
C ILE A 117 -1.58 -4.48 0.81
N CYS A 118 -1.55 -5.20 -0.31
CA CYS A 118 -2.04 -4.71 -1.60
C CYS A 118 -3.55 -4.41 -1.59
N LEU A 119 -4.33 -5.23 -0.87
CA LEU A 119 -5.78 -5.08 -0.74
C LEU A 119 -6.19 -4.03 0.29
N GLN A 120 -5.58 -4.06 1.47
CA GLN A 120 -6.10 -3.40 2.68
C GLN A 120 -5.15 -2.33 3.24
N ASN A 121 -4.03 -2.05 2.57
CA ASN A 121 -2.95 -1.18 3.05
C ASN A 121 -2.21 -1.75 4.27
N PHE A 122 -1.26 -1.00 4.81
CA PHE A 122 -0.52 -1.38 6.01
C PHE A 122 -1.38 -1.26 7.27
N ASP A 123 -1.68 -2.38 7.94
CA ASP A 123 -2.32 -2.39 9.25
C ASP A 123 -1.27 -2.44 10.38
N TRP A 124 -1.09 -1.32 11.09
CA TRP A 124 -0.15 -1.25 12.23
C TRP A 124 -0.51 -2.21 13.36
N ARG A 125 -1.78 -2.65 13.47
CA ARG A 125 -2.23 -3.59 14.49
C ARG A 125 -1.71 -5.00 14.23
N ILE A 126 -1.40 -5.31 12.96
CA ILE A 126 -0.94 -6.62 12.50
C ILE A 126 0.58 -6.58 12.24
N ASN A 127 1.08 -5.50 11.65
CA ASN A 127 2.47 -5.38 11.17
C ASN A 127 3.45 -4.77 12.20
N GLY A 128 2.96 -4.32 13.37
CA GLY A 128 3.76 -3.63 14.40
C GLY A 128 4.31 -4.52 15.52
N VAL A 129 4.12 -5.84 15.44
CA VAL A 129 4.39 -6.76 16.57
C VAL A 129 5.90 -7.03 16.78
N HIS A 130 6.73 -6.85 15.75
CA HIS A 130 8.13 -7.31 15.76
C HIS A 130 9.20 -6.19 15.87
N ALA A 131 8.83 -4.91 15.92
CA ALA A 131 9.80 -3.79 15.88
C ALA A 131 9.44 -2.62 16.81
N THR A 132 9.04 -2.86 18.06
CA THR A 132 8.39 -1.86 18.94
C THR A 132 9.32 -0.84 19.62
N VAL A 133 10.60 -0.76 19.25
CA VAL A 133 11.58 0.16 19.90
C VAL A 133 11.10 1.61 19.89
N TYR A 134 10.37 2.01 18.84
CA TYR A 134 9.85 3.38 18.67
C TYR A 134 8.31 3.47 18.77
N GLY A 135 7.65 2.46 19.33
CA GLY A 135 6.20 2.43 19.52
C GLY A 135 5.46 1.39 18.67
N LYS A 136 4.14 1.50 18.58
CA LYS A 136 3.31 0.61 17.76
C LYS A 136 3.01 1.32 16.44
N GLY A 137 3.43 0.74 15.33
CA GLY A 137 3.30 1.36 14.01
C GLY A 137 3.76 0.44 12.89
N THR A 138 3.53 0.88 11.65
CA THR A 138 4.18 0.30 10.47
C THR A 138 5.54 0.94 10.30
N TYR A 139 6.57 0.11 10.10
CA TYR A 139 7.95 0.56 9.96
C TYR A 139 8.38 0.59 8.49
N PHE A 140 9.11 1.64 8.14
CA PHE A 140 9.71 1.82 6.82
C PHE A 140 11.18 2.17 6.99
N ALA A 141 12.03 1.75 6.05
CA ALA A 141 13.46 2.03 6.08
C ALA A 141 13.92 2.74 4.82
N ARG A 142 14.88 3.65 4.96
CA ARG A 142 15.61 4.24 3.84
C ARG A 142 16.40 3.17 3.07
N ASP A 143 17.01 2.24 3.81
CA ASP A 143 17.93 1.26 3.27
C ASP A 143 17.17 -0.03 2.94
N ALA A 144 17.20 -0.44 1.67
CA ALA A 144 16.65 -1.72 1.23
C ALA A 144 17.25 -2.90 2.01
N PHE A 145 18.55 -2.84 2.33
CA PHE A 145 19.22 -3.85 3.14
C PHE A 145 18.59 -4.04 4.52
N TYR A 146 18.20 -2.96 5.19
CA TYR A 146 17.56 -3.06 6.50
C TYR A 146 16.17 -3.70 6.39
N SER A 147 15.37 -3.26 5.42
CA SER A 147 14.07 -3.86 5.13
C SER A 147 14.17 -5.34 4.77
N SER A 148 15.22 -5.75 4.05
CA SER A 148 15.39 -7.14 3.60
C SER A 148 15.46 -8.15 4.75
N ARG A 149 15.84 -7.73 5.96
CA ARG A 149 15.86 -8.57 7.17
C ARG A 149 14.48 -8.99 7.65
N TYR A 150 13.44 -8.28 7.20
CA TYR A 150 12.04 -8.55 7.53
C TYR A 150 11.34 -9.33 6.40
N CYS A 151 11.98 -9.53 5.26
CA CYS A 151 11.50 -10.42 4.21
C CYS A 151 11.79 -11.87 4.63
N ARG A 152 10.81 -12.56 5.20
CA ARG A 152 10.93 -14.00 5.45
C ARG A 152 10.48 -14.76 4.20
N LEU A 153 11.31 -15.70 3.77
CA LEU A 153 10.95 -16.67 2.76
C LEU A 153 10.21 -17.79 3.47
N ASP A 154 8.97 -18.04 3.08
CA ASP A 154 8.22 -19.17 3.61
C ASP A 154 8.79 -20.44 2.98
N GLU A 155 9.28 -21.39 3.78
CA GLU A 155 9.67 -22.74 3.31
C GLU A 155 8.49 -23.54 2.71
N LYS A 156 7.27 -22.99 2.76
CA LYS A 156 6.04 -23.64 2.31
C LYS A 156 5.68 -23.42 0.84
N HIS A 157 6.39 -22.56 0.11
CA HIS A 157 6.18 -22.40 -1.33
C HIS A 157 7.29 -23.10 -2.12
N GLY A 158 7.41 -24.41 -1.89
CA GLY A 158 8.00 -25.31 -2.88
C GLY A 158 7.15 -25.25 -4.15
N SER A 159 7.77 -24.85 -5.27
CA SER A 159 7.32 -25.10 -6.64
C SER A 159 5.79 -25.07 -6.88
N ALA A 160 5.20 -23.89 -7.01
CA ALA A 160 3.92 -23.76 -7.69
C ALA A 160 3.97 -22.56 -8.64
N PHE A 161 4.27 -22.85 -9.90
CA PHE A 161 3.86 -22.02 -11.03
C PHE A 161 2.32 -21.89 -10.95
N GLN A 162 1.82 -20.66 -10.87
CA GLN A 162 0.47 -20.36 -11.35
C GLN A 162 0.60 -19.31 -12.45
N SER A 163 0.53 -19.80 -13.68
CA SER A 163 0.19 -19.01 -14.85
C SER A 163 -1.26 -18.57 -14.66
N LEU A 164 -1.49 -17.27 -14.49
CA LEU A 164 -2.83 -16.71 -14.64
C LEU A 164 -2.92 -16.21 -16.09
N GLY A 165 -3.78 -16.89 -16.85
CA GLY A 165 -4.25 -16.42 -18.16
C GLY A 165 -5.34 -15.37 -18.02
#